data_AF-A0YZ72-F1
#
_entry.id   AF-A0YZ72-F1
#
_cell.length_a   1.000
_cell.length_b   1.000
_cell.length_c   1.000
_cell.angle_alpha   90.00
_cell.angle_beta   90.00
_cell.angle_gamma   90.00
#
_symmetry.space_group_name_H-M   'P 1'
#
loop_
_entity.id
_entity.type
_entity.pdbx_description
1 polymer ?
#
loop_
_entity_poly.entity_id
_entity_poly.type
_entity_poly.pdbx_seq_one_letter_code
_entity_poly.pdbx_strand_id
1 'polypeptide(L)'
;MYKSGQKKPSNAQLQKQFITQAKKTVEREWLKEVSNIPLQQSLNDLEQAYKNFFKSCNRKGRKARSPKFKKRNAKQSARFRVGGFKLDGSKTRYKSDFKSDFAQPSAFRVSLAKIGNLKIVWSRPLTSEPSSFGGRRPTP
;
A
#
# COMPACT_ATOMS: atom_id res chain seq x y z
N MET A 1 -13.13 16.99 -16.68
CA MET A 1 -11.74 17.26 -16.23
C MET A 1 -10.76 17.14 -17.40
N TYR A 2 -10.37 15.96 -17.91
CA TYR A 2 -9.51 15.89 -19.10
C TYR A 2 -10.19 16.26 -20.42
N LYS A 3 -11.50 15.97 -20.57
CA LYS A 3 -12.29 16.41 -21.74
C LYS A 3 -12.57 17.92 -21.77
N SER A 4 -12.37 18.64 -20.65
CA SER A 4 -12.76 20.04 -20.48
C SER A 4 -11.58 21.02 -20.46
N GLY A 5 -10.38 20.58 -20.84
CA GLY A 5 -9.18 21.45 -20.93
C GLY A 5 -8.66 22.03 -19.60
N GLN A 6 -9.26 21.65 -18.47
CA GLN A 6 -8.90 22.22 -17.17
C GLN A 6 -7.54 21.69 -16.69
N LYS A 7 -6.75 22.59 -16.06
CA LYS A 7 -5.45 22.27 -15.49
C LYS A 7 -5.59 21.10 -14.51
N LYS A 8 -4.73 20.10 -14.64
CA LYS A 8 -4.71 18.94 -13.75
C LYS A 8 -4.55 19.42 -12.30
N PRO A 9 -5.47 19.07 -11.38
CA PRO A 9 -5.33 19.44 -9.97
C PRO A 9 -4.04 18.84 -9.39
N SER A 10 -3.41 19.58 -8.49
CA SER A 10 -2.22 19.12 -7.77
C SER A 10 -2.55 17.89 -6.94
N ASN A 11 -1.55 17.02 -6.71
CA ASN A 11 -1.73 15.82 -5.89
C ASN A 11 -2.26 16.18 -4.48
N ALA A 12 -1.82 17.30 -3.90
CA ALA A 12 -2.34 17.79 -2.64
C ALA A 12 -3.85 18.10 -2.68
N GLN A 13 -4.33 18.68 -3.79
CA GLN A 13 -5.76 18.96 -3.99
C GLN A 13 -6.56 17.65 -4.14
N LEU A 14 -6.01 16.68 -4.88
CA LEU A 14 -6.61 15.36 -5.02
C LEU A 14 -6.70 14.62 -3.67
N GLN A 15 -5.65 14.67 -2.84
CA GLN A 15 -5.69 14.10 -1.50
C GLN A 15 -6.75 14.79 -0.63
N LYS A 16 -6.85 16.12 -0.66
CA LYS A 16 -7.87 16.86 0.09
C LYS A 16 -9.29 16.44 -0.31
N GLN A 17 -9.56 16.31 -1.61
CA GLN A 17 -10.87 15.91 -2.11
C GLN A 17 -11.19 14.43 -1.85
N PHE A 18 -10.30 13.53 -2.28
CA PHE A 18 -10.59 12.09 -2.27
C PHE A 18 -10.28 11.39 -0.96
N ILE A 19 -9.54 12.02 -0.04
CA ILE A 19 -9.24 11.47 1.29
C ILE A 19 -9.93 12.32 2.35
N THR A 20 -9.58 13.61 2.47
CA THR A 20 -10.02 14.43 3.61
C THR A 20 -11.52 14.74 3.56
N GLN A 21 -12.04 15.17 2.41
CA GLN A 21 -13.48 15.42 2.25
C GLN A 21 -14.27 14.10 2.18
N ALA A 22 -13.75 13.10 1.47
CA ALA A 22 -14.37 11.78 1.40
C ALA A 22 -14.58 11.14 2.79
N LYS A 23 -13.65 11.30 3.73
CA LYS A 23 -13.82 10.78 5.11
C LYS A 23 -14.98 11.42 5.87
N LYS A 24 -15.52 12.56 5.42
CA LYS A 24 -16.64 13.25 6.08
C LYS A 24 -18.01 12.72 5.65
N THR A 25 -18.08 11.92 4.58
CA THR A 25 -19.32 11.34 4.09
C THR A 25 -19.60 10.01 4.79
N VAL A 26 -20.87 9.75 5.15
CA VAL A 26 -21.30 8.54 5.87
C VAL A 26 -20.86 7.25 5.16
N GLU A 27 -21.01 7.17 3.84
CA GLU A 27 -20.62 6.00 3.03
C GLU A 27 -19.12 5.63 3.11
N ARG A 28 -18.28 6.58 3.53
CA ARG A 28 -16.82 6.45 3.54
C ARG A 28 -16.22 6.74 4.90
N GLU A 29 -17.04 6.76 5.95
CA GLU A 29 -16.60 6.96 7.31
C GLU A 29 -15.62 5.87 7.77
N TRP A 30 -15.81 4.63 7.32
CA TRP A 30 -14.90 3.51 7.56
C TRP A 30 -13.45 3.79 7.10
N LEU A 31 -13.23 4.76 6.19
CA LEU A 31 -11.86 5.18 5.83
C LEU A 31 -11.10 5.87 6.97
N LYS A 32 -11.78 6.30 8.04
CA LYS A 32 -11.15 6.85 9.25
C LYS A 32 -10.47 5.78 10.09
N GLU A 33 -10.98 4.55 10.03
CA GLU A 33 -10.46 3.39 10.77
C GLU A 33 -9.12 2.93 10.20
N VAL A 34 -8.93 3.03 8.88
CA VAL A 34 -7.66 2.67 8.24
C VAL A 34 -6.61 3.77 8.35
N SER A 35 -5.33 3.36 8.27
CA SER A 35 -4.23 4.31 8.15
C SER A 35 -4.38 5.19 6.90
N ASN A 36 -3.98 6.46 7.01
CA ASN A 36 -4.02 7.39 5.89
C ASN A 36 -2.98 7.06 4.81
N ILE A 37 -1.91 6.36 5.18
CA ILE A 37 -0.74 6.11 4.34
C ILE A 37 -1.08 5.26 3.11
N PRO A 38 -1.79 4.11 3.24
CA PRO A 38 -2.26 3.35 2.07
C PRO A 38 -3.13 4.16 1.10
N LEU A 39 -3.96 5.08 1.61
CA LEU A 39 -4.85 5.90 0.79
C LEU A 39 -4.04 6.91 -0.04
N GLN A 40 -3.11 7.61 0.61
CA GLN A 40 -2.17 8.51 -0.06
C GLN A 40 -1.31 7.77 -1.08
N GLN A 41 -0.81 6.58 -0.73
CA GLN A 41 0.00 5.79 -1.63
C GLN A 41 -0.78 5.32 -2.86
N SER A 42 -2.05 4.94 -2.69
CA SER A 42 -2.91 4.54 -3.81
C SER A 42 -3.14 5.70 -4.81
N LEU A 43 -3.30 6.93 -4.32
CA LEU A 43 -3.37 8.12 -5.19
C LEU A 43 -2.04 8.40 -5.90
N ASN A 44 -0.91 8.25 -5.20
CA ASN A 44 0.42 8.43 -5.80
C ASN A 44 0.70 7.39 -6.89
N ASP A 45 0.33 6.13 -6.65
CA ASP A 45 0.49 5.05 -7.62
C ASP A 45 -0.37 5.31 -8.86
N LEU A 46 -1.60 5.81 -8.68
CA LEU A 46 -2.47 6.24 -9.78
C LEU A 46 -1.85 7.39 -10.57
N GLU A 47 -1.33 8.42 -9.88
CA GLU A 47 -0.70 9.56 -10.54
C GLU A 47 0.51 9.12 -11.38
N GLN A 48 1.35 8.25 -10.82
CA GLN A 48 2.51 7.70 -11.51
C GLN A 48 2.10 6.85 -12.72
N ALA A 49 1.04 6.03 -12.58
CA ALA A 49 0.53 5.21 -13.68
C ALA A 49 0.06 6.08 -14.85
N TYR A 50 -0.67 7.17 -14.59
CA TYR A 50 -1.08 8.12 -15.63
C TYR A 50 0.11 8.88 -16.22
N LYS A 51 1.06 9.35 -15.41
CA LYS A 51 2.30 9.97 -15.90
C LYS A 51 3.03 9.03 -16.86
N ASN A 52 3.19 7.77 -16.48
CA ASN A 52 3.85 6.76 -17.31
C ASN A 52 3.05 6.46 -18.58
N PHE A 53 1.71 6.40 -18.49
CA PHE A 53 0.83 6.23 -19.65
C PHE A 53 1.01 7.35 -20.68
N PHE A 54 0.90 8.61 -20.25
CA PHE A 54 1.07 9.76 -21.16
C PHE A 54 2.49 9.86 -21.71
N LYS A 55 3.52 9.64 -20.87
CA LYS A 55 4.91 9.54 -21.34
C LYS A 55 5.08 8.44 -22.38
N SER A 56 4.37 7.33 -22.23
CA SER A 56 4.43 6.21 -23.17
C SER A 56 3.74 6.49 -24.51
N CYS A 57 2.87 7.49 -24.61
CA CYS A 57 2.25 7.88 -25.87
C CYS A 57 3.25 8.56 -26.81
N ASN A 58 4.25 9.27 -26.26
CA ASN A 58 5.19 10.09 -27.01
C ASN A 58 6.54 9.38 -27.28
N ARG A 59 6.72 8.14 -26.79
CA ARG A 59 7.97 7.38 -26.97
C ARG A 59 7.88 6.44 -28.16
N LYS A 60 9.01 6.18 -28.84
CA LYS A 60 9.15 5.06 -29.78
C LYS A 60 9.20 3.74 -28.99
N GLY A 61 8.27 2.81 -29.26
CA GLY A 61 8.18 1.50 -28.60
C GLY A 61 6.77 1.15 -28.08
N ARG A 62 6.66 0.02 -27.36
CA ARG A 62 5.37 -0.52 -26.92
C ARG A 62 4.66 0.44 -25.95
N LYS A 63 3.52 1.00 -26.34
CA LYS A 63 2.76 1.94 -25.50
C LYS A 63 2.29 1.25 -24.21
N ALA A 64 2.34 1.96 -23.08
CA ALA A 64 1.75 1.46 -21.86
C ALA A 64 0.24 1.42 -22.03
N ARG A 65 -0.40 0.36 -21.51
CA ARG A 65 -1.87 0.28 -21.49
C ARG A 65 -2.43 1.35 -20.56
N SER A 66 -3.66 1.78 -20.82
CA SER A 66 -4.37 2.69 -19.93
C SER A 66 -4.40 2.12 -18.51
N PRO A 67 -4.15 2.93 -17.46
CA PRO A 67 -4.26 2.49 -16.08
C PRO A 67 -5.66 1.92 -15.82
N LYS A 68 -5.72 0.75 -15.18
CA LYS A 68 -6.98 0.09 -14.80
C LYS A 68 -7.11 0.11 -13.28
N PHE A 69 -8.32 0.37 -12.80
CA PHE A 69 -8.62 0.26 -11.37
C PHE A 69 -8.46 -1.18 -10.87
N LYS A 70 -8.11 -1.32 -9.59
CA LYS A 70 -8.01 -2.63 -8.93
C LYS A 70 -9.39 -3.28 -8.88
N LYS A 71 -9.48 -4.57 -9.20
CA LYS A 71 -10.68 -5.38 -9.01
C LYS A 71 -10.74 -5.92 -7.59
N ARG A 72 -11.93 -6.08 -7.02
CA ARG A 72 -12.15 -6.65 -5.67
C ARG A 72 -11.55 -8.06 -5.53
N ASN A 73 -11.68 -8.89 -6.55
CA ASN A 73 -11.26 -10.30 -6.52
C ASN A 73 -9.84 -10.53 -7.03
N ALA A 74 -9.11 -9.47 -7.40
CA ALA A 74 -7.73 -9.60 -7.81
C ALA A 74 -6.79 -9.73 -6.59
N LYS A 75 -5.53 -10.06 -6.86
CA LYS A 75 -4.47 -10.05 -5.83
C LYS A 75 -4.37 -8.67 -5.19
N GLN A 76 -4.64 -8.60 -3.88
CA GLN A 76 -4.63 -7.35 -3.14
C GLN A 76 -3.24 -7.06 -2.56
N SER A 77 -2.81 -5.82 -2.68
CA SER A 77 -1.56 -5.31 -2.12
C SER A 77 -1.76 -3.89 -1.56
N ALA A 78 -1.07 -3.62 -0.46
CA ALA A 78 -1.01 -2.31 0.17
C ALA A 78 0.46 -1.98 0.52
N ARG A 79 0.83 -0.70 0.35
CA ARG A 79 2.14 -0.17 0.70
C ARG A 79 2.02 0.74 1.91
N PHE A 80 2.89 0.52 2.89
CA PHE A 80 3.07 1.37 4.05
C PHE A 80 4.48 1.97 3.99
N ARG A 81 4.58 3.29 4.07
CA ARG A 81 5.85 4.03 4.20
C ARG A 81 6.25 4.16 5.66
N VAL A 82 7.45 4.69 5.93
CA VAL A 82 7.93 5.06 7.27
C VAL A 82 6.84 5.82 8.03
N GLY A 83 6.60 5.46 9.29
CA GLY A 83 5.50 5.97 10.12
C GLY A 83 4.17 5.21 9.98
N GLY A 84 4.03 4.34 8.98
CA GLY A 84 2.84 3.49 8.80
C GLY A 84 2.99 2.06 9.33
N PHE A 85 4.21 1.67 9.69
CA PHE A 85 4.53 0.40 10.29
C PHE A 85 5.65 0.58 11.33
N LYS A 86 5.66 -0.29 12.33
CA LYS A 86 6.74 -0.45 13.30
C LYS A 86 7.29 -1.86 13.19
N LEU A 87 8.60 -1.99 13.36
CA LEU A 87 9.28 -3.26 13.48
C LEU A 87 9.77 -3.39 14.91
N ASP A 88 9.21 -4.34 15.65
CA ASP A 88 9.71 -4.63 16.98
C ASP A 88 10.90 -5.58 16.85
N GLY A 89 12.08 -5.08 17.23
CA GLY A 89 13.37 -5.77 17.19
C GLY A 89 13.50 -6.97 18.14
N SER A 90 12.45 -7.33 18.88
CA SER A 90 12.47 -8.55 19.65
C SER A 90 12.52 -9.73 18.66
N LYS A 91 13.63 -10.47 18.65
CA LYS A 91 13.67 -11.86 18.21
C LYS A 91 12.75 -12.67 19.12
N THR A 92 11.45 -12.43 19.08
CA THR A 92 10.50 -13.22 19.84
C THR A 92 10.27 -14.49 19.06
N ARG A 93 10.77 -15.60 19.63
CA ARG A 93 10.29 -16.94 19.32
C ARG A 93 8.77 -16.88 19.21
N TYR A 94 8.25 -17.13 18.02
CA TYR A 94 6.83 -17.39 17.87
C TYR A 94 6.56 -18.63 18.73
N LYS A 95 5.95 -18.47 19.90
CA LYS A 95 5.39 -19.61 20.65
C LYS A 95 4.14 -20.01 19.87
N SER A 96 4.32 -20.84 18.83
CA SER A 96 3.24 -21.69 18.36
C SER A 96 3.30 -22.98 19.16
N ASP A 97 2.17 -23.38 19.74
CA ASP A 97 1.99 -24.71 20.33
C ASP A 97 2.15 -25.82 19.27
N PHE A 98 2.10 -25.43 17.99
CA PHE A 98 2.57 -26.22 16.87
C PHE A 98 4.07 -26.00 16.67
N LYS A 99 4.87 -26.98 17.10
CA LYS A 99 6.30 -27.08 16.80
C LYS A 99 6.45 -27.36 15.31
N SER A 100 6.56 -26.32 14.49
CA SER A 100 7.01 -26.50 13.10
C SER A 100 8.52 -26.33 13.08
N ASP A 101 9.22 -27.39 12.66
CA ASP A 101 10.69 -27.43 12.55
C ASP A 101 11.23 -26.47 11.47
N PHE A 102 10.35 -25.73 10.78
CA PHE A 102 10.66 -24.68 9.81
C PHE A 102 10.55 -23.24 10.38
N ALA A 103 10.54 -23.08 11.71
CA ALA A 103 10.53 -21.76 12.34
C ALA A 103 11.90 -21.06 12.20
N GLN A 104 12.06 -20.24 11.15
CA GLN A 104 13.20 -19.33 11.00
C GLN A 104 13.27 -18.36 12.21
N PRO A 105 14.35 -18.38 13.04
CA PRO A 105 14.35 -17.75 14.37
C PRO A 105 14.46 -16.22 14.41
N SER A 106 14.44 -15.53 13.27
CA SER A 106 14.82 -14.11 13.18
C SER A 106 13.82 -13.28 12.37
N ALA A 107 12.53 -13.49 12.63
CA ALA A 107 11.46 -12.71 12.03
C ALA A 107 11.08 -11.53 12.94
N PHE A 108 11.29 -10.30 12.49
CA PHE A 108 10.76 -9.10 13.16
C PHE A 108 9.23 -9.17 13.23
N ARG A 109 8.63 -8.70 14.33
CA ARG A 109 7.18 -8.47 14.37
C ARG A 109 6.88 -7.15 13.66
N VAL A 110 5.87 -7.14 12.79
CA VAL A 110 5.44 -5.91 12.11
C VAL A 110 4.08 -5.50 12.66
N SER A 111 3.99 -4.26 13.10
CA SER A 111 2.76 -3.65 13.56
C SER A 111 2.39 -2.53 12.61
N LEU A 112 1.15 -2.52 12.11
CA LEU A 112 0.66 -1.49 11.21
C LEU A 112 -0.15 -0.45 11.99
N ALA A 113 0.02 0.82 11.62
CA ALA A 113 -0.76 1.91 12.21
C ALA A 113 -2.27 1.66 12.04
N LYS A 114 -3.03 1.73 13.15
CA LYS A 114 -4.49 1.48 13.24
C LYS A 114 -4.99 0.06 12.90
N ILE A 115 -4.09 -0.87 12.59
CA ILE A 115 -4.44 -2.27 12.30
C ILE A 115 -3.86 -3.20 13.38
N GLY A 116 -2.74 -2.81 14.01
CA GLY A 116 -2.09 -3.59 15.06
C GLY A 116 -1.09 -4.60 14.51
N ASN A 117 -0.80 -5.63 15.31
CA ASN A 117 0.24 -6.62 15.01
C ASN A 117 -0.21 -7.57 13.90
N LEU A 118 0.62 -7.75 12.88
CA LEU A 118 0.36 -8.68 11.79
C LEU A 118 1.17 -9.97 11.97
N LYS A 119 0.48 -11.12 11.81
CA LYS A 119 1.16 -12.40 11.58
C LYS A 119 1.63 -12.43 10.13
N ILE A 120 2.95 -12.40 9.92
CA ILE A 120 3.55 -12.35 8.59
C ILE A 120 4.45 -13.56 8.37
N VAL A 121 4.37 -14.11 7.17
CA VAL A 121 5.36 -15.04 6.65
C VAL A 121 6.36 -14.23 5.82
N TRP A 122 7.60 -14.18 6.28
CA TRP A 122 8.67 -13.46 5.59
C TRP A 122 9.12 -14.25 4.36
N SER A 123 9.13 -13.61 3.19
CA SER A 123 9.67 -14.24 1.98
C SER A 123 11.19 -14.19 1.91
N ARG A 124 11.82 -13.26 2.64
CA ARG A 124 13.28 -13.07 2.73
C ARG A 124 13.64 -12.56 4.13
N PRO A 125 14.81 -12.94 4.68
CA PRO A 125 15.33 -12.31 5.89
C PRO A 125 15.62 -10.83 5.62
N LEU A 126 15.31 -9.97 6.59
CA LEU A 126 15.64 -8.54 6.52
C LEU A 126 17.08 -8.34 7.01
N THR A 127 17.94 -7.79 6.17
CA THR A 127 19.32 -7.44 6.51
C THR A 127 19.47 -6.05 7.12
N SER A 128 18.48 -5.16 6.95
CA SER A 128 18.47 -3.79 7.48
C SER A 128 17.05 -3.27 7.71
N GLU A 129 16.94 -2.12 8.40
CA GLU A 129 15.66 -1.46 8.63
C GLU A 129 15.04 -0.96 7.31
N PRO A 130 13.86 -1.47 6.90
CA PRO A 130 13.26 -1.13 5.62
C PRO A 130 12.59 0.25 5.69
N SER A 131 12.72 1.02 4.62
CA SER A 131 12.03 2.32 4.45
C SER A 131 10.57 2.19 3.99
N SER A 132 10.14 0.98 3.60
CA SER A 132 8.75 0.70 3.26
C SER A 132 8.41 -0.78 3.38
N PHE A 133 7.17 -1.06 3.79
CA PHE A 133 6.62 -2.40 3.89
C PHE A 133 5.52 -2.63 2.84
N GLY A 134 5.59 -3.76 2.14
CA GLY A 134 4.62 -4.17 1.12
C GLY A 134 4.05 -5.55 1.46
N GLY A 135 2.78 -5.59 1.86
CA GLY A 135 2.09 -6.84 2.19
C GLY A 135 1.32 -7.42 1.00
N ARG A 136 1.29 -8.75 0.90
CA ARG A 136 0.42 -9.50 -0.01
C ARG A 136 -0.37 -10.52 0.80
N ARG A 137 -1.65 -10.70 0.51
CA ARG A 137 -2.37 -11.86 1.05
C ARG A 137 -1.80 -13.15 0.45
N PRO A 138 -1.56 -14.20 1.26
CA PRO A 138 -1.27 -15.52 0.72
C PRO A 138 -2.45 -15.97 -0.15
N THR A 139 -2.15 -16.62 -1.27
CA THR A 139 -3.17 -17.31 -2.07
C THR A 139 -3.62 -18.53 -1.28
N PRO A 140 -4.94 -18.82 -1.23
CA PRO A 140 -5.43 -20.10 -0.73
C PRO A 140 -4.88 -21.25 -1.57
#